data_AF-A0A3D0UVI9-F1
#
_entry.id   AF-A0A3D0UVI9-F1
#
_cell.length_a   1.000
_cell.length_b   1.000
_cell.length_c   1.000
_cell.angle_alpha   90.00
_cell.angle_beta   90.00
_cell.angle_gamma   90.00
#
_symmetry.space_group_name_H-M   'P 1'
#
loop_
_entity.id
_entity.type
_entity.pdbx_description
1 polymer ?
#
loop_
_entity_poly.entity_id
_entity_poly.type
_entity_poly.pdbx_seq_one_letter_code
_entity_poly.pdbx_strand_id
1 'polypeptide(L)'
;MLFTEKMFDYLFDKLGLPKILKVKDKEGEIKDVDFTTPWERIDYTKGILDSSGIDITQYGMDDADKLREDIKAKGIQFEKMDHMGTTTLIDYLYKKVLRPKIIGPAFIYNYPVIMQPLARISDKDSGIVEQFQLLVNGWEICKAYSELVDPLLQQENFDKQAEAAAKGDEEATASDDSFVMAMEYGMPPQSGFGMGLERILAILTEQDNLRDVVMFPLMKPEVSKENIDEEIE
;
A
#
# COMPACT_ATOMS: atom_id res chain seq x y z
N MET A 1 10.35 10.21 -4.09
CA MET A 1 9.63 11.45 -3.71
C MET A 1 9.93 12.60 -4.67
N LEU A 2 11.14 13.18 -4.70
CA LEU A 2 11.44 14.34 -5.56
C LEU A 2 11.17 14.10 -7.05
N PHE A 3 11.55 12.93 -7.56
CA PHE A 3 11.24 12.52 -8.94
C PHE A 3 9.72 12.56 -9.20
N THR A 4 8.92 12.02 -8.27
CA THR A 4 7.47 11.97 -8.36
C THR A 4 6.83 13.37 -8.37
N GLU A 5 7.27 14.26 -7.47
CA GLU A 5 6.81 15.67 -7.46
C GLU A 5 7.12 16.35 -8.81
N LYS A 6 8.36 16.24 -9.30
CA LYS A 6 8.77 16.81 -10.60
C LYS A 6 8.02 16.23 -11.78
N MET A 7 7.73 14.93 -11.76
CA MET A 7 6.97 14.25 -12.80
C MET A 7 5.54 14.78 -12.85
N PHE A 8 4.85 14.93 -11.71
CA PHE A 8 3.51 15.52 -11.69
C PHE A 8 3.54 16.99 -12.12
N ASP A 9 4.50 17.79 -11.64
CA ASP A 9 4.67 19.18 -12.10
C ASP A 9 4.80 19.27 -13.63
N TYR A 10 5.59 18.37 -14.22
CA TYR A 10 5.74 18.26 -15.68
C TYR A 10 4.43 17.86 -16.37
N LEU A 11 3.67 16.91 -15.82
CA LEU A 11 2.38 16.49 -16.38
C LEU A 11 1.36 17.63 -16.38
N PHE A 12 1.21 18.34 -15.26
CA PHE A 12 0.30 19.50 -15.17
C PHE A 12 0.67 20.59 -16.18
N ASP A 13 1.95 20.94 -16.28
CA ASP A 13 2.44 21.93 -17.26
C ASP A 13 2.18 21.49 -18.71
N LYS A 14 2.55 20.25 -19.07
CA LYS A 14 2.43 19.77 -20.45
C LYS A 14 1.01 19.54 -20.92
N LEU A 15 0.13 19.13 -20.02
CA LEU A 15 -1.28 18.90 -20.33
C LEU A 15 -2.12 20.17 -20.18
N GLY A 16 -1.55 21.26 -19.64
CA GLY A 16 -2.28 22.50 -19.38
C GLY A 16 -3.40 22.31 -18.35
N LEU A 17 -3.21 21.39 -17.41
CA LEU A 17 -4.22 21.05 -16.40
C LEU A 17 -4.10 21.98 -15.18
N PRO A 18 -5.22 22.31 -14.51
CA PRO A 18 -5.17 22.99 -13.22
C PRO A 18 -4.52 22.08 -12.17
N LYS A 19 -3.80 22.67 -11.21
CA LYS A 19 -3.21 21.90 -10.09
C LYS A 19 -4.22 21.51 -9.02
N ILE A 20 -5.44 22.07 -9.05
CA ILE A 20 -6.52 21.68 -8.16
C ILE A 20 -7.49 20.82 -8.97
N LEU A 21 -7.68 19.56 -8.56
CA LEU A 21 -8.55 18.59 -9.21
C LEU A 21 -9.57 18.04 -8.22
N LYS A 22 -10.75 17.67 -8.72
CA LYS A 22 -11.77 16.93 -7.98
C LYS A 22 -11.45 15.45 -7.99
N VAL A 23 -11.19 14.90 -6.82
CA VAL A 23 -10.89 13.47 -6.66
C VAL A 23 -11.92 12.85 -5.74
N LYS A 24 -12.52 11.75 -6.18
CA LYS A 24 -13.46 10.95 -5.39
C LYS A 24 -12.72 9.87 -4.61
N ASP A 25 -12.98 9.72 -3.31
CA ASP A 25 -12.45 8.61 -2.52
C ASP A 25 -13.23 7.30 -2.74
N LYS A 26 -12.91 6.26 -1.97
CA LYS A 26 -13.56 4.95 -2.10
C LYS A 26 -14.98 4.95 -1.53
N GLU A 27 -15.25 5.86 -0.60
CA GLU A 27 -16.53 6.06 0.08
C GLU A 27 -17.48 6.93 -0.78
N GLY A 28 -16.95 7.56 -1.82
CA GLY A 28 -17.68 8.35 -2.80
C GLY A 28 -17.67 9.85 -2.51
N GLU A 29 -16.90 10.31 -1.53
CA GLU A 29 -16.74 11.73 -1.25
C GLU A 29 -15.76 12.38 -2.23
N ILE A 30 -16.21 13.46 -2.86
CA ILE A 30 -15.39 14.26 -3.76
C ILE A 30 -14.74 15.39 -2.96
N LYS A 31 -13.41 15.51 -3.07
CA LYS A 31 -12.64 16.59 -2.45
C LYS A 31 -11.82 17.32 -3.51
N ASP A 32 -11.65 18.63 -3.32
CA ASP A 32 -10.71 19.41 -4.10
C ASP A 32 -9.30 19.14 -3.56
N VAL A 33 -8.42 18.61 -4.42
CA VAL A 33 -7.07 18.17 -4.09
C VAL A 33 -6.07 19.12 -4.76
N ASP A 34 -5.21 19.76 -3.98
CA ASP A 34 -4.16 20.66 -4.47
C ASP A 34 -2.85 19.92 -4.69
N PHE A 35 -2.44 19.77 -5.95
CA PHE A 35 -1.21 19.11 -6.35
C PHE A 35 0.02 20.04 -6.35
N THR A 36 -0.08 21.24 -5.79
CA THR A 36 1.07 22.15 -5.65
C THR A 36 2.16 21.51 -4.78
N THR A 37 3.36 21.38 -5.36
CA THR A 37 4.53 20.81 -4.70
C THR A 37 5.21 21.87 -3.81
N PRO A 38 5.93 21.47 -2.74
CA PRO A 38 6.16 20.10 -2.28
C PRO A 38 4.97 19.52 -1.50
N TRP A 39 4.77 18.21 -1.60
CA TRP A 39 3.66 17.53 -0.92
C TRP A 39 3.98 17.17 0.53
N GLU A 40 2.94 16.96 1.33
CA GLU A 40 3.08 16.57 2.72
C GLU A 40 3.82 15.22 2.85
N ARG A 41 4.60 15.06 3.92
CA ARG A 41 5.29 13.81 4.28
C ARG A 41 4.76 13.34 5.62
N ILE A 42 4.01 12.24 5.60
CA ILE A 42 3.34 11.66 6.76
C ILE A 42 4.10 10.41 7.19
N ASP A 43 4.56 10.41 8.44
CA ASP A 43 5.16 9.23 9.06
C ASP A 43 4.06 8.22 9.39
N TYR A 44 4.19 7.00 8.86
CA TYR A 44 3.20 5.93 9.01
C TYR A 44 3.05 5.49 10.46
N THR A 45 4.17 5.23 11.14
CA THR A 45 4.18 4.75 12.54
C THR A 45 3.62 5.81 13.48
N LYS A 46 4.14 7.03 13.38
CA LYS A 46 3.68 8.15 14.19
C LYS A 46 2.23 8.51 13.89
N GLY A 47 1.83 8.51 12.61
CA GLY A 47 0.47 8.84 12.19
C GLY A 47 -0.57 7.87 12.75
N ILE A 48 -0.25 6.57 12.82
CA ILE A 48 -1.12 5.57 13.47
C ILE A 48 -1.14 5.78 14.99
N LEU A 49 0.01 6.02 15.61
CA LEU A 49 0.10 6.31 17.05
C LEU A 49 -0.76 7.52 17.42
N ASP A 50 -0.60 8.64 16.72
CA ASP A 50 -1.35 9.88 16.97
C ASP A 50 -2.86 9.68 16.71
N SER A 51 -3.23 8.79 15.78
CA SER A 51 -4.64 8.57 15.40
C SER A 51 -5.38 7.50 16.21
N SER A 52 -4.67 6.54 16.79
CA SER A 52 -5.26 5.38 17.50
C SER A 52 -4.79 5.25 18.96
N GLY A 53 -3.67 5.88 19.31
CA GLY A 53 -2.98 5.69 20.58
C GLY A 53 -2.35 4.30 20.72
N ILE A 54 -2.06 3.61 19.62
CA ILE A 54 -1.37 2.31 19.55
C ILE A 54 -0.02 2.51 18.87
N ASP A 55 1.06 2.14 19.56
CA ASP A 55 2.41 2.17 19.01
C ASP A 55 2.72 0.87 18.30
N ILE A 56 2.50 0.85 16.97
CA ILE A 56 2.68 -0.34 16.13
C ILE A 56 4.13 -0.85 16.09
N THR A 57 5.11 -0.03 16.51
CA THR A 57 6.53 -0.42 16.51
C THR A 57 6.87 -1.47 17.57
N GLN A 58 5.96 -1.69 18.53
CA GLN A 58 6.14 -2.64 19.63
C GLN A 58 5.68 -4.07 19.32
N TYR A 59 5.22 -4.33 18.09
CA TYR A 59 4.68 -5.63 17.69
C TYR A 59 5.53 -6.25 16.59
N GLY A 60 5.97 -7.49 16.81
CA GLY A 60 6.63 -8.35 15.83
C GLY A 60 5.66 -9.23 15.05
N MET A 61 6.18 -10.06 14.14
CA MET A 61 5.36 -10.90 13.26
C MET A 61 4.36 -11.81 14.01
N ASP A 62 4.74 -12.33 15.18
CA ASP A 62 3.92 -13.27 15.95
C ASP A 62 3.02 -12.60 17.03
N ASP A 63 2.94 -11.27 17.07
CA ASP A 63 2.18 -10.54 18.10
C ASP A 63 0.70 -10.25 17.71
N ALA A 64 0.14 -11.01 16.77
CA ALA A 64 -1.18 -10.75 16.20
C ALA A 64 -2.28 -10.74 17.28
N ASP A 65 -2.24 -11.67 18.23
CA ASP A 65 -3.24 -11.76 19.32
C ASP A 65 -3.18 -10.54 20.24
N LYS A 66 -1.98 -10.14 20.64
CA LYS A 66 -1.76 -8.96 21.49
C LYS A 66 -2.21 -7.68 20.79
N LEU A 67 -1.79 -7.48 19.53
CA LEU A 67 -2.20 -6.32 18.75
C LEU A 67 -3.72 -6.27 18.58
N ARG A 68 -4.36 -7.43 18.34
CA ARG A 68 -5.82 -7.52 18.20
C ARG A 68 -6.54 -7.11 19.49
N GLU A 69 -6.06 -7.55 20.64
CA GLU A 69 -6.61 -7.15 21.95
C GLU A 69 -6.47 -5.63 22.16
N ASP A 70 -5.31 -5.06 21.86
CA ASP A 70 -5.05 -3.62 21.99
C ASP A 70 -5.94 -2.78 21.05
N ILE A 71 -6.15 -3.24 19.81
CA ILE A 71 -7.07 -2.61 18.84
C ILE A 71 -8.51 -2.67 19.37
N LYS A 72 -8.96 -3.82 19.87
CA LYS A 72 -10.30 -4.00 20.45
C LYS A 72 -10.50 -3.12 21.70
N ALA A 73 -9.47 -2.99 22.53
CA ALA A 73 -9.50 -2.13 23.72
C ALA A 73 -9.67 -0.63 23.39
N LYS A 74 -9.22 -0.20 22.20
CA LYS A 74 -9.50 1.15 21.66
C LYS A 74 -10.88 1.29 21.02
N GLY A 75 -11.70 0.25 21.01
CA GLY A 75 -13.02 0.24 20.39
C GLY A 75 -12.98 0.24 18.85
N ILE A 76 -11.86 -0.17 18.26
CA ILE A 76 -11.68 -0.24 16.80
C ILE A 76 -12.02 -1.66 16.34
N GLN A 77 -12.81 -1.79 15.28
CA GLN A 77 -13.16 -3.08 14.68
C GLN A 77 -13.24 -2.98 13.15
N PHE A 78 -12.85 -4.06 12.48
CA PHE A 78 -12.98 -4.27 11.05
C PHE A 78 -13.24 -5.75 10.75
N GLU A 79 -13.73 -6.06 9.54
CA GLU A 79 -14.12 -7.40 9.14
C GLU A 79 -12.94 -8.38 9.17
N LYS A 80 -13.21 -9.65 9.52
CA LYS A 80 -12.24 -10.75 9.56
C LYS A 80 -11.01 -10.53 10.48
N MET A 81 -11.05 -9.54 11.37
CA MET A 81 -9.96 -9.20 12.30
C MET A 81 -9.41 -10.41 13.09
N ASP A 82 -10.27 -11.38 13.46
CA ASP A 82 -9.88 -12.56 14.24
C ASP A 82 -8.99 -13.55 13.48
N HIS A 83 -8.89 -13.44 12.16
CA HIS A 83 -8.08 -14.31 11.29
C HIS A 83 -6.87 -13.60 10.68
N MET A 84 -6.63 -12.34 11.04
CA MET A 84 -5.54 -11.54 10.48
C MET A 84 -4.25 -11.73 11.27
N GLY A 85 -3.13 -11.84 10.54
CA GLY A 85 -1.78 -11.72 11.09
C GLY A 85 -1.42 -10.28 11.43
N THR A 86 -0.26 -10.09 12.09
CA THR A 86 0.15 -8.79 12.64
C THR A 86 0.23 -7.70 11.57
N THR A 87 0.86 -7.97 10.43
CA THR A 87 1.04 -7.00 9.33
C THR A 87 -0.30 -6.57 8.73
N THR A 88 -1.22 -7.51 8.51
CA THR A 88 -2.58 -7.26 8.04
C THR A 88 -3.37 -6.43 9.05
N LEU A 89 -3.27 -6.73 10.35
CA LEU A 89 -3.90 -5.94 11.41
C LEU A 89 -3.40 -4.49 11.40
N ILE A 90 -2.10 -4.27 11.25
CA ILE A 90 -1.50 -2.93 11.16
C ILE A 90 -2.03 -2.17 9.93
N ASP A 91 -2.08 -2.81 8.76
CA ASP A 91 -2.57 -2.18 7.53
C ASP A 91 -4.07 -1.83 7.62
N TYR A 92 -4.89 -2.72 8.20
CA TYR A 92 -6.30 -2.42 8.43
C TYR A 92 -6.51 -1.31 9.47
N LEU A 93 -5.69 -1.29 10.53
CA LEU A 93 -5.69 -0.19 11.50
C LEU A 93 -5.37 1.13 10.79
N TYR A 94 -4.31 1.20 9.99
CA TYR A 94 -3.97 2.35 9.15
C TYR A 94 -5.14 2.82 8.29
N LYS A 95 -5.73 1.88 7.52
CA LYS A 95 -6.86 2.15 6.63
C LYS A 95 -8.07 2.71 7.39
N LYS A 96 -8.24 2.35 8.66
CA LYS A 96 -9.36 2.80 9.49
C LYS A 96 -9.11 4.16 10.16
N VAL A 97 -7.91 4.40 10.68
CA VAL A 97 -7.65 5.52 11.60
C VAL A 97 -6.89 6.69 10.99
N LEU A 98 -6.05 6.43 9.99
CA LEU A 98 -5.18 7.44 9.39
C LEU A 98 -5.55 7.74 7.94
N ARG A 99 -5.68 6.71 7.08
CA ARG A 99 -5.94 6.86 5.64
C ARG A 99 -7.13 7.80 5.31
N PRO A 100 -8.29 7.73 5.98
CA PRO A 100 -9.44 8.58 5.63
C PRO A 100 -9.21 10.07 5.89
N LYS A 101 -8.20 10.42 6.73
CA LYS A 101 -7.83 11.80 7.05
C LYS A 101 -6.91 12.42 5.98
N ILE A 102 -6.37 11.62 5.07
CA ILE A 102 -5.38 12.04 4.09
C ILE A 102 -6.06 12.41 2.78
N ILE A 103 -6.30 13.71 2.60
CA ILE A 103 -6.82 14.27 1.34
C ILE A 103 -5.72 14.29 0.26
N GLY A 104 -4.47 14.51 0.66
CA GLY A 104 -3.31 14.47 -0.22
C GLY A 104 -3.26 15.59 -1.27
N PRO A 105 -2.29 15.50 -2.21
CA PRO A 105 -1.30 14.42 -2.34
C PRO A 105 -0.34 14.40 -1.15
N ALA A 106 -0.04 13.21 -0.64
CA ALA A 106 0.86 13.05 0.50
C ALA A 106 1.74 11.79 0.35
N PHE A 107 3.02 11.93 0.72
CA PHE A 107 3.93 10.79 0.83
C PHE A 107 3.82 10.16 2.20
N ILE A 108 3.49 8.88 2.25
CA ILE A 108 3.45 8.09 3.48
C ILE A 108 4.74 7.28 3.55
N TYR A 109 5.50 7.37 4.64
CA TYR A 109 6.84 6.77 4.77
C TYR A 109 7.10 6.25 6.18
N ASN A 110 8.29 5.69 6.46
CA ASN A 110 8.66 5.05 7.73
C ASN A 110 7.76 3.86 8.10
N TYR A 111 7.64 2.90 7.18
CA TYR A 111 6.93 1.65 7.46
C TYR A 111 7.77 0.73 8.34
N PRO A 112 7.16 -0.02 9.28
CA PRO A 112 7.85 -1.07 10.03
C PRO A 112 8.46 -2.11 9.09
N VAL A 113 9.66 -2.59 9.44
CA VAL A 113 10.40 -3.61 8.64
C VAL A 113 9.58 -4.87 8.39
N ILE A 114 8.77 -5.29 9.37
CA ILE A 114 7.94 -6.49 9.27
C ILE A 114 6.89 -6.42 8.14
N MET A 115 6.55 -5.21 7.66
CA MET A 115 5.53 -5.03 6.64
C MET A 115 6.08 -5.03 5.21
N GLN A 116 7.38 -4.81 5.01
CA GLN A 116 7.96 -4.54 3.69
C GLN A 116 9.18 -5.41 3.43
N PRO A 117 8.97 -6.70 3.11
CA PRO A 117 10.04 -7.71 3.04
C PRO A 117 11.03 -7.50 1.89
N LEU A 118 10.69 -6.67 0.90
CA LEU A 118 11.54 -6.35 -0.26
C LEU A 118 12.22 -4.97 -0.13
N ALA A 119 11.84 -4.18 0.88
CA ALA A 119 12.35 -2.84 1.03
C ALA A 119 13.60 -2.84 1.91
N ARG A 120 14.58 -2.02 1.55
CA ARG A 120 15.81 -1.83 2.30
C ARG A 120 15.51 -1.27 3.70
N ILE A 121 16.14 -1.85 4.72
CA ILE A 121 16.13 -1.34 6.10
C ILE A 121 16.91 -0.02 6.17
N SER A 122 16.43 0.96 6.94
CA SER A 122 17.12 2.23 7.07
C SER A 122 18.41 2.14 7.88
N ASP A 123 19.46 2.83 7.42
CA ASP A 123 20.73 2.94 8.17
C ASP A 123 20.58 3.72 9.49
N LYS A 124 19.53 4.53 9.61
CA LYS A 124 19.31 5.40 10.78
C LYS A 124 18.45 4.73 11.86
N ASP A 125 17.61 3.79 11.45
CA ASP A 125 16.65 3.11 12.31
C ASP A 125 16.33 1.74 11.72
N SER A 126 16.80 0.68 12.38
CA SER A 126 16.61 -0.70 11.95
C SER A 126 15.16 -1.19 12.06
N GLY A 127 14.28 -0.43 12.73
CA GLY A 127 12.86 -0.76 12.86
C GLY A 127 12.04 -0.40 11.62
N ILE A 128 12.59 0.41 10.71
CA ILE A 128 11.86 0.93 9.53
C ILE A 128 12.57 0.61 8.21
N VAL A 129 11.78 0.66 7.14
CA VAL A 129 12.28 0.55 5.77
C VAL A 129 12.23 1.88 5.01
N GLU A 130 13.11 2.00 4.02
CA GLU A 130 13.20 3.13 3.11
C GLU A 130 12.18 3.01 1.98
N GLN A 131 10.90 3.10 2.34
CA GLN A 131 9.76 3.06 1.43
C GLN A 131 8.92 4.33 1.53
N PHE A 132 8.26 4.70 0.43
CA PHE A 132 7.09 5.56 0.48
C PHE A 132 5.94 5.07 -0.41
N GLN A 133 4.73 5.48 -0.03
CA GLN A 133 3.55 5.47 -0.89
C GLN A 133 3.10 6.91 -1.17
N LEU A 134 2.53 7.16 -2.35
CA LEU A 134 1.81 8.41 -2.65
C LEU A 134 0.32 8.17 -2.53
N LEU A 135 -0.33 8.91 -1.63
CA LEU A 135 -1.78 8.87 -1.42
C LEU A 135 -2.43 10.14 -1.95
N VAL A 136 -3.55 9.99 -2.64
CA VAL A 136 -4.40 11.09 -3.14
C VAL A 136 -5.86 10.75 -2.84
N ASN A 137 -6.48 11.52 -1.95
CA ASN A 137 -7.84 11.33 -1.43
C ASN A 137 -8.19 9.85 -1.18
N GLY A 138 -7.37 9.17 -0.39
CA GLY A 138 -7.54 7.74 -0.08
C GLY A 138 -7.10 6.75 -1.18
N TRP A 139 -6.72 7.20 -2.38
CA TRP A 139 -6.17 6.34 -3.43
C TRP A 139 -4.66 6.21 -3.31
N GLU A 140 -4.16 4.98 -3.37
CA GLU A 140 -2.71 4.74 -3.46
C GLU A 140 -2.29 4.84 -4.93
N ILE A 141 -1.42 5.78 -5.26
CA ILE A 141 -1.05 6.11 -6.64
C ILE A 141 0.30 5.53 -7.02
N CYS A 142 1.22 5.52 -6.06
CA CYS A 142 2.57 5.04 -6.25
C CYS A 142 3.05 4.34 -4.99
N LYS A 143 3.85 3.30 -5.16
CA LYS A 143 4.66 2.66 -4.13
C LYS A 143 6.10 2.61 -4.65
N ALA A 144 7.05 3.03 -3.83
CA ALA A 144 8.45 3.06 -4.20
C ALA A 144 9.33 2.84 -2.97
N TYR A 145 10.46 2.19 -3.15
CA TYR A 145 11.37 1.87 -2.05
C TYR A 145 12.79 1.74 -2.56
N SER A 146 13.76 1.98 -1.68
CA SER A 146 15.11 1.46 -1.87
C SER A 146 15.02 -0.07 -1.84
N GLU A 147 15.55 -0.74 -2.87
CA GLU A 147 15.49 -2.20 -2.96
C GLU A 147 16.38 -2.84 -1.89
N LEU A 148 15.89 -3.92 -1.28
CA LEU A 148 16.74 -4.81 -0.50
C LEU A 148 17.72 -5.50 -1.45
N VAL A 149 19.02 -5.32 -1.23
CA VAL A 149 20.09 -5.87 -2.08
C VAL A 149 20.92 -6.95 -1.39
N ASP A 150 20.61 -7.27 -0.13
CA ASP A 150 21.27 -8.34 0.61
C ASP A 150 20.54 -9.67 0.35
N PRO A 151 21.17 -10.63 -0.36
CA PRO A 151 20.55 -11.91 -0.70
C PRO A 151 20.22 -12.76 0.53
N LEU A 152 21.03 -12.70 1.59
CA LEU A 152 20.82 -13.49 2.79
C LEU A 152 19.58 -13.00 3.53
N LEU A 153 19.46 -11.67 3.69
CA LEU A 153 18.28 -11.08 4.32
C LEU A 153 17.01 -11.29 3.46
N GLN A 154 17.15 -11.27 2.12
CA GLN A 154 16.01 -11.55 1.25
C GLN A 154 15.54 -13.01 1.36
N GLN A 155 16.46 -13.97 1.48
CA GLN A 155 16.13 -15.37 1.74
C GLN A 155 15.40 -15.52 3.08
N GLU A 156 15.92 -14.91 4.16
CA GLU A 156 15.26 -14.94 5.47
C GLU A 156 13.83 -14.37 5.43
N ASN A 157 13.61 -13.33 4.61
CA ASN A 157 12.28 -12.75 4.42
C ASN A 157 11.35 -13.68 3.64
N PHE A 158 11.85 -14.41 2.64
CA PHE A 158 11.06 -15.42 1.94
C PHE A 158 10.71 -16.61 2.83
N ASP A 159 11.64 -17.07 3.67
CA ASP A 159 11.37 -18.16 4.61
C ASP A 159 10.25 -17.78 5.58
N LYS A 160 10.27 -16.55 6.12
CA LYS A 160 9.20 -16.01 6.98
C LYS A 160 7.85 -15.90 6.25
N GLN A 161 7.86 -15.51 4.97
CA GLN A 161 6.62 -15.47 4.17
C GLN A 161 6.08 -16.88 3.91
N ALA A 162 6.94 -17.86 3.63
CA ALA A 162 6.53 -19.24 3.46
C ALA A 162 5.92 -19.81 4.76
N GLU A 163 6.48 -19.48 5.92
CA GLU A 163 5.88 -19.81 7.22
C GLU A 163 4.51 -19.16 7.43
N ALA A 164 4.35 -17.88 7.05
CA ALA A 164 3.06 -17.18 7.11
C ALA A 164 2.02 -17.82 6.17
N ALA A 165 2.41 -18.16 4.94
CA ALA A 165 1.56 -18.87 3.97
C ALA A 165 1.10 -20.22 4.52
N ALA A 166 2.00 -20.97 5.17
CA ALA A 166 1.67 -22.25 5.82
C ALA A 166 0.69 -22.08 7.00
N LYS A 167 0.66 -20.91 7.65
CA LYS A 167 -0.30 -20.54 8.69
C LYS A 167 -1.64 -20.02 8.12
N GLY A 168 -1.81 -19.98 6.79
CA GLY A 168 -3.05 -19.60 6.12
C GLY A 168 -3.14 -18.14 5.68
N ASP A 169 -2.02 -17.42 5.61
CA ASP A 169 -1.98 -16.08 5.03
C ASP A 169 -2.07 -16.15 3.49
N GLU A 170 -3.24 -15.84 2.94
CA GLU A 170 -3.49 -15.84 1.49
C GLU A 170 -2.74 -14.71 0.75
N GLU A 171 -2.21 -13.70 1.44
CA GLU A 171 -1.45 -12.59 0.84
C GLU A 171 0.06 -12.83 0.83
N ALA A 172 0.55 -13.90 1.47
CA ALA A 172 1.95 -14.25 1.51
C ALA A 172 2.48 -14.67 0.12
N THR A 173 3.65 -14.16 -0.26
CA THR A 173 4.26 -14.47 -1.57
C THR A 173 5.15 -15.69 -1.45
N ALA A 174 5.24 -16.49 -2.52
CA ALA A 174 6.12 -17.66 -2.56
C ALA A 174 7.61 -17.25 -2.63
N SER A 175 8.50 -18.09 -2.09
CA SER A 175 9.95 -17.94 -2.27
C SER A 175 10.33 -18.01 -3.75
N ASP A 176 11.34 -17.24 -4.14
CA ASP A 176 11.95 -17.29 -5.47
C ASP A 176 13.47 -17.44 -5.35
N ASP A 177 13.92 -18.70 -5.35
CA ASP A 177 15.34 -19.04 -5.24
C ASP A 177 16.15 -18.53 -6.45
N SER A 178 15.52 -18.37 -7.62
CA SER A 178 16.18 -17.82 -8.80
C SER A 178 16.43 -16.32 -8.66
N PHE A 179 15.50 -15.60 -8.01
CA PHE A 179 15.68 -14.20 -7.66
C PHE A 179 16.81 -14.01 -6.64
N VAL A 180 16.85 -14.80 -5.57
CA VAL A 180 17.94 -14.74 -4.58
C VAL A 180 19.28 -15.05 -5.22
N MET A 181 19.37 -16.11 -6.03
CA MET A 181 20.58 -16.44 -6.76
C MET A 181 21.04 -15.27 -7.65
N ALA A 182 20.12 -14.57 -8.33
CA ALA A 182 20.47 -13.39 -9.13
C ALA A 182 21.06 -12.25 -8.28
N MET A 183 20.56 -12.05 -7.06
CA MET A 183 21.11 -11.06 -6.12
C MET A 183 22.55 -11.38 -5.71
N GLU A 184 22.89 -12.66 -5.54
CA GLU A 184 24.25 -13.13 -5.18
C GLU A 184 25.32 -12.79 -6.22
N TYR A 185 24.94 -12.59 -7.49
CA TYR A 185 25.85 -12.11 -8.54
C TYR A 185 26.23 -10.63 -8.40
N GLY A 186 25.61 -9.90 -7.48
CA GLY A 186 25.89 -8.50 -7.18
C GLY A 186 24.78 -7.58 -7.65
N MET A 187 23.80 -7.36 -6.76
CA MET A 187 22.74 -6.38 -6.96
C MET A 187 23.23 -4.97 -6.55
N PRO A 188 23.28 -3.98 -7.46
CA PRO A 188 23.72 -2.63 -7.10
C PRO A 188 22.67 -1.93 -6.23
N PRO A 189 23.07 -0.91 -5.43
CA PRO A 189 22.11 -0.04 -4.75
C PRO A 189 21.16 0.60 -5.76
N GLN A 190 19.86 0.35 -5.60
CA GLN A 190 18.83 0.78 -6.53
C GLN A 190 17.52 1.07 -5.81
N SER A 191 16.57 1.68 -6.52
CA SER A 191 15.25 2.00 -6.00
C SER A 191 14.18 1.57 -7.00
N GLY A 192 13.17 0.85 -6.50
CA GLY A 192 11.98 0.51 -7.25
C GLY A 192 10.96 1.64 -7.24
N PHE A 193 10.19 1.72 -8.31
CA PHE A 193 9.09 2.67 -8.46
C PHE A 193 7.94 2.01 -9.21
N GLY A 194 6.83 1.77 -8.50
CA GLY A 194 5.58 1.28 -9.06
C GLY A 194 4.53 2.38 -9.04
N MET A 195 3.75 2.49 -10.12
CA MET A 195 2.76 3.54 -10.29
C MET A 195 1.54 3.01 -11.04
N GLY A 196 0.35 3.19 -10.45
CA GLY A 196 -0.91 2.77 -11.07
C GLY A 196 -1.34 3.76 -12.14
N LEU A 197 -1.05 3.46 -13.41
CA LEU A 197 -1.31 4.37 -14.52
C LEU A 197 -2.81 4.68 -14.65
N GLU A 198 -3.68 3.70 -14.46
CA GLU A 198 -5.14 3.86 -14.52
C GLU A 198 -5.62 4.81 -13.42
N ARG A 199 -5.05 4.71 -12.20
CA ARG A 199 -5.40 5.60 -11.09
C ARG A 199 -4.98 7.05 -11.38
N ILE A 200 -3.82 7.23 -12.00
CA ILE A 200 -3.36 8.57 -12.42
C ILE A 200 -4.23 9.13 -13.51
N LEU A 201 -4.54 8.34 -14.54
CA LEU A 201 -5.42 8.76 -15.61
C LEU A 201 -6.76 9.18 -15.05
N ALA A 202 -7.37 8.36 -14.19
CA ALA A 202 -8.65 8.68 -13.55
C ALA A 202 -8.61 9.98 -12.76
N ILE A 203 -7.54 10.24 -12.01
CA ILE A 203 -7.37 11.50 -11.28
C ILE A 203 -7.22 12.69 -12.23
N LEU A 204 -6.32 12.59 -13.22
CA LEU A 204 -6.03 13.69 -14.15
C LEU A 204 -7.22 14.03 -15.06
N THR A 205 -8.12 13.08 -15.29
CA THR A 205 -9.35 13.26 -16.07
C THR A 205 -10.61 13.37 -15.20
N GLU A 206 -10.46 13.47 -13.87
CA GLU A 206 -11.55 13.60 -12.88
C GLU A 206 -12.65 12.52 -13.04
N GLN A 207 -12.25 11.29 -13.33
CA GLN A 207 -13.15 10.14 -13.44
C GLN A 207 -13.35 9.47 -12.08
N ASP A 208 -14.61 9.16 -11.80
CA ASP A 208 -15.03 8.49 -10.56
C ASP A 208 -14.75 6.98 -10.56
N ASN A 209 -14.55 6.39 -11.74
CA ASN A 209 -14.43 4.94 -11.90
C ASN A 209 -13.22 4.58 -12.77
N LEU A 210 -12.40 3.65 -12.31
CA LEU A 210 -11.27 3.12 -13.06
C LEU A 210 -11.67 2.50 -14.41
N ARG A 211 -12.91 2.04 -14.55
CA ARG A 211 -13.41 1.52 -15.82
C ARG A 211 -13.52 2.58 -16.90
N ASP A 212 -13.67 3.85 -16.54
CA ASP A 212 -13.86 4.95 -17.50
C ASP A 212 -12.55 5.37 -18.18
N VAL A 213 -11.41 4.90 -17.66
CA VAL A 213 -10.08 5.11 -18.25
C VAL A 213 -9.51 3.87 -18.94
N VAL A 214 -10.30 2.80 -19.05
CA VAL A 214 -9.94 1.55 -19.72
C VAL A 214 -10.91 1.31 -20.88
N MET A 215 -10.39 1.10 -22.09
CA MET A 215 -11.23 0.97 -23.29
C MET A 215 -12.16 -0.25 -23.25
N PHE A 216 -11.70 -1.37 -22.69
CA PHE A 216 -12.46 -2.61 -22.53
C PHE A 216 -12.29 -3.16 -21.10
N PRO A 217 -12.98 -2.59 -20.10
CA PRO A 217 -12.82 -3.01 -18.72
C PRO A 217 -13.41 -4.41 -18.50
N LEU A 218 -12.89 -5.15 -17.52
CA LEU A 218 -13.48 -6.42 -17.11
C LEU A 218 -14.90 -6.18 -16.56
N MET A 219 -15.87 -6.81 -17.20
CA MET A 219 -17.28 -6.77 -16.81
C MET A 219 -17.71 -8.12 -16.26
N LYS A 220 -18.75 -8.11 -15.40
CA LYS A 220 -19.38 -9.36 -14.97
C LYS A 220 -19.97 -10.04 -16.21
N PRO A 221 -19.67 -11.32 -16.48
CA PRO A 221 -20.29 -12.05 -17.57
C PRO A 221 -21.82 -12.04 -17.45
N GLU A 222 -22.52 -12.05 -18.59
CA GLU A 222 -23.94 -12.33 -18.58
C GLU A 222 -24.18 -13.77 -18.12
N VAL A 223 -25.09 -13.96 -17.17
CA VAL A 223 -25.54 -15.31 -16.79
C VAL A 223 -26.52 -15.75 -17.88
N SER A 224 -26.10 -16.65 -18.77
CA SER A 224 -27.03 -17.29 -19.71
C SER A 224 -28.00 -18.17 -18.93
N LYS A 225 -29.28 -18.22 -19.37
CA LYS A 225 -30.32 -19.04 -18.73
C LYS A 225 -30.00 -20.54 -18.71
N GLU A 226 -29.05 -21.01 -19.52
CA GLU A 226 -28.61 -22.40 -19.58
C GLU A 226 -27.79 -22.83 -18.35
N ASN A 227 -27.16 -21.90 -17.62
CA ASN A 227 -26.34 -22.22 -16.43
C ASN A 227 -27.14 -22.23 -15.12
N ILE A 228 -28.46 -21.96 -15.15
CA ILE A 228 -29.31 -21.94 -13.95
C ILE A 228 -29.73 -23.37 -13.55
N ASP A 229 -29.79 -24.29 -14.51
CA ASP A 229 -30.24 -25.67 -14.26
C ASP A 229 -29.10 -26.58 -13.75
N GLU A 230 -27.82 -26.17 -13.87
CA GLU A 230 -26.67 -26.94 -13.33
C GLU A 230 -26.30 -26.59 -11.88
N GLU A 231 -26.76 -25.46 -11.33
CA GLU A 231 -26.50 -25.07 -9.92
C GLU A 231 -27.62 -25.52 -8.94
N ILE A 232 -28.67 -26.19 -9.43
CA ILE A 232 -29.83 -26.62 -8.61
C ILE A 232 -29.96 -28.16 -8.47
N GLU A 233 -29.06 -28.97 -9.05
CA GLU A 233 -28.90 -30.41 -8.71
C GLU A 233 -27.80 -30.66 -7.68
#